data_AF-A0A4Q3HIH2-F1
#
_entry.id   AF-A0A4Q3HIH2-F1
#
_cell.length_a   1.000
_cell.length_b   1.000
_cell.length_c   1.000
_cell.angle_alpha   90.00
_cell.angle_beta   90.00
_cell.angle_gamma   90.00
#
_symmetry.space_group_name_H-M   'P 1'
#
loop_
_entity.id
_entity.type
_entity.pdbx_description
1 polymer ?
#
loop_
_entity_poly.entity_id
_entity_poly.type
_entity_poly.pdbx_seq_one_letter_code
_entity_poly.pdbx_strand_id
1 'polypeptide(L)'
;HDHEDHVCGPDCGHDHSHDHHDHGHDHHAHDHDHHDHKHHDHGHHAHHDAMSPIHDITVKSVSLRGGEMNPDRFFPWIQKITQAEGPNILRLKGIIAFKGDEERYVIQGVHMIVEGDHQRPWKDGEKRESRLVFIGRELDFDKIQKSFMACQAEVAVA
;
A
#
# COMPACT_ATOMS: atom_id res chain seq x y z
N HIS A 1 21.25 -3.13 -44.68
CA HIS A 1 21.62 -4.35 -43.95
C HIS A 1 20.84 -4.32 -42.65
N ASP A 2 19.80 -5.16 -42.59
CA ASP A 2 19.00 -5.50 -41.42
C ASP A 2 19.89 -5.83 -40.23
N HIS A 3 19.52 -5.38 -39.02
CA HIS A 3 20.06 -5.95 -37.79
C HIS A 3 18.89 -6.55 -37.04
N GLU A 4 18.80 -7.88 -37.15
CA GLU A 4 17.77 -8.73 -36.57
C GLU A 4 17.85 -8.71 -35.04
N ASP A 5 16.68 -8.56 -34.41
CA ASP A 5 16.44 -8.53 -32.98
C ASP A 5 16.86 -9.87 -32.34
N HIS A 6 17.89 -9.85 -31.47
CA HIS A 6 18.31 -11.04 -30.74
C HIS A 6 17.30 -11.38 -29.64
N VAL A 7 16.38 -12.29 -29.96
CA VAL A 7 15.51 -12.98 -29.00
C VAL A 7 16.37 -13.88 -28.10
N CYS A 8 16.65 -13.49 -26.85
CA CYS A 8 17.23 -14.38 -25.84
C CYS A 8 16.11 -15.24 -25.24
N GLY A 9 16.16 -16.54 -25.57
CA GLY A 9 15.38 -17.58 -24.91
C GLY A 9 15.91 -17.88 -23.49
N PRO A 10 15.16 -18.64 -22.68
CA PRO A 10 15.33 -18.71 -21.23
C PRO A 10 16.55 -19.50 -20.70
N ASP A 11 17.60 -19.71 -21.49
CA ASP A 11 18.78 -20.52 -21.08
C ASP A 11 20.13 -19.90 -21.49
N CYS A 12 20.22 -18.56 -21.47
CA CYS A 12 21.46 -17.82 -21.78
C CYS A 12 22.40 -17.78 -20.54
N GLY A 13 22.97 -18.91 -20.11
CA GLY A 13 24.04 -18.95 -19.09
C GLY A 13 25.37 -18.48 -19.67
N HIS A 14 25.81 -17.26 -19.33
CA HIS A 14 27.12 -16.76 -19.72
C HIS A 14 28.04 -16.64 -18.50
N ASP A 15 28.96 -17.60 -18.40
CA ASP A 15 30.17 -17.44 -17.61
C ASP A 15 31.11 -16.47 -18.33
N HIS A 16 31.67 -15.51 -17.59
CA HIS A 16 32.73 -14.65 -18.10
C HIS A 16 34.03 -15.03 -17.41
N SER A 17 34.69 -16.05 -17.97
CA SER A 17 36.11 -16.32 -17.71
C SER A 17 36.95 -15.14 -18.19
N HIS A 18 37.48 -14.36 -17.24
CA HIS A 18 38.51 -13.35 -17.51
C HIS A 18 39.90 -13.96 -17.27
N ASP A 19 40.59 -14.16 -18.38
CA ASP A 19 41.99 -14.57 -18.46
C ASP A 19 42.88 -13.35 -18.21
N HIS A 20 43.61 -13.29 -17.09
CA HIS A 20 44.70 -12.31 -16.89
C HIS A 20 45.84 -12.85 -15.98
N HIS A 21 46.93 -13.18 -16.66
CA HIS A 21 48.34 -12.90 -16.35
C HIS A 21 49.07 -13.54 -15.13
N ASP A 22 49.89 -14.52 -15.49
CA ASP A 22 51.33 -14.72 -15.19
C ASP A 22 51.86 -14.71 -13.75
N HIS A 23 52.49 -15.84 -13.40
CA HIS A 23 53.10 -16.17 -12.12
C HIS A 23 54.54 -15.69 -12.02
N GLY A 24 54.84 -14.93 -10.96
CA GLY A 24 56.20 -14.78 -10.46
C GLY A 24 56.21 -14.07 -9.11
N HIS A 25 56.52 -14.81 -8.04
CA HIS A 25 57.43 -14.45 -6.93
C HIS A 25 57.12 -15.30 -5.69
N ASP A 26 58.00 -16.29 -5.47
CA ASP A 26 58.30 -16.92 -4.19
C ASP A 26 58.67 -15.83 -3.16
N HIS A 27 58.27 -15.94 -1.88
CA HIS A 27 59.09 -15.58 -0.69
C HIS A 27 58.30 -15.71 0.64
N HIS A 28 58.72 -16.70 1.43
CA HIS A 28 58.92 -16.75 2.89
C HIS A 28 57.82 -16.37 3.89
N ALA A 29 57.45 -17.38 4.67
CA ALA A 29 56.87 -17.26 6.00
C ALA A 29 57.81 -16.54 6.97
N HIS A 30 57.29 -15.56 7.71
CA HIS A 30 57.86 -15.11 8.98
C HIS A 30 56.73 -14.82 9.98
N ASP A 31 56.68 -15.67 10.99
CA ASP A 31 56.10 -15.43 12.31
C ASP A 31 56.95 -14.37 13.01
N HIS A 32 56.36 -13.32 13.60
CA HIS A 32 56.86 -12.65 14.79
C HIS A 32 55.80 -11.75 15.46
N ASP A 33 55.80 -11.87 16.78
CA ASP A 33 54.87 -11.42 17.79
C ASP A 33 55.10 -9.95 18.25
N HIS A 34 54.11 -9.42 18.99
CA HIS A 34 54.17 -8.30 19.97
C HIS A 34 54.19 -6.83 19.46
N HIS A 35 53.49 -5.82 20.00
CA HIS A 35 52.63 -5.65 21.19
C HIS A 35 51.73 -4.39 21.04
N ASP A 36 50.51 -4.50 21.57
CA ASP A 36 49.74 -3.53 22.40
C ASP A 36 49.59 -2.06 21.97
N HIS A 37 48.34 -1.61 21.75
CA HIS A 37 47.69 -0.62 22.64
C HIS A 37 46.22 -0.29 22.25
N LYS A 38 45.36 -0.50 23.26
CA LYS A 38 44.14 0.26 23.63
C LYS A 38 42.80 -0.03 22.93
N HIS A 39 42.01 -0.78 23.69
CA HIS A 39 40.54 -0.81 23.78
C HIS A 39 39.78 0.43 23.27
N HIS A 40 38.79 0.17 22.42
CA HIS A 40 37.44 0.68 22.61
C HIS A 40 36.45 -0.47 22.35
N ASP A 41 35.83 -0.93 23.44
CA ASP A 41 34.51 -1.58 23.41
C ASP A 41 33.49 -0.54 22.91
N HIS A 42 32.52 -1.01 22.11
CA HIS A 42 31.22 -0.44 21.70
C HIS A 42 31.00 -0.90 20.26
N GLY A 43 30.10 -1.83 19.93
CA GLY A 43 28.70 -1.85 20.30
C GLY A 43 27.93 -2.11 19.00
N HIS A 44 27.00 -3.06 19.04
CA HIS A 44 26.18 -3.50 17.92
C HIS A 44 25.55 -2.37 17.10
N HIS A 45 25.77 -2.36 15.78
CA HIS A 45 24.90 -1.69 14.80
C HIS A 45 24.87 -2.56 13.53
N ALA A 46 24.21 -3.72 13.51
CA ALA A 46 22.76 -3.85 13.36
C ALA A 46 22.20 -2.84 12.34
N HIS A 47 21.80 -3.37 11.18
CA HIS A 47 20.77 -2.85 10.27
C HIS A 47 20.32 -1.39 10.50
N HIS A 48 20.83 -0.50 9.68
CA HIS A 48 20.08 0.67 9.24
C HIS A 48 19.99 0.54 7.72
N ASP A 49 19.09 -0.27 7.16
CA ASP A 49 17.69 0.16 6.95
C ASP A 49 17.48 1.63 7.34
N ALA A 50 18.15 2.51 6.59
CA ALA A 50 17.80 3.91 6.54
C ALA A 50 16.44 3.97 5.83
N MET A 51 15.41 3.58 6.57
CA MET A 51 14.02 3.82 6.28
C MET A 51 13.94 5.30 5.93
N SER A 52 13.80 5.57 4.63
CA SER A 52 13.85 6.92 4.10
C SER A 52 12.85 7.76 4.89
N PRO A 53 13.25 8.90 5.50
CA PRO A 53 12.33 9.80 6.17
C PRO A 53 11.56 10.60 5.12
N ILE A 54 10.81 9.91 4.25
CA ILE A 54 9.75 10.50 3.44
C ILE A 54 8.44 10.10 4.11
N HIS A 55 8.25 10.52 5.37
CA HIS A 55 6.90 10.76 5.82
C HIS A 55 6.48 12.08 5.20
N ASP A 56 5.85 11.98 4.03
CA ASP A 56 5.08 13.05 3.44
C ASP A 56 3.97 13.41 4.47
N ILE A 57 4.27 14.32 5.39
CA ILE A 57 3.47 14.68 6.59
C ILE A 57 2.04 15.13 6.21
N THR A 58 1.83 15.37 4.92
CA THR A 58 0.57 15.77 4.29
C THR A 58 -0.42 14.62 4.11
N VAL A 59 0.04 13.36 4.02
CA VAL A 59 -0.84 12.21 3.79
C VAL A 59 -1.52 11.80 5.09
N LYS A 60 -2.85 11.86 5.09
CA LYS A 60 -3.69 11.49 6.22
C LYS A 60 -4.68 10.42 5.81
N SER A 61 -5.13 9.64 6.80
CA SER A 61 -6.21 8.67 6.62
C SER A 61 -7.38 9.01 7.54
N VAL A 62 -8.59 8.83 7.03
CA VAL A 62 -9.82 8.87 7.84
C VAL A 62 -10.54 7.54 7.71
N SER A 63 -11.05 7.05 8.84
CA SER A 63 -11.97 5.91 8.86
C SER A 63 -13.36 6.40 9.20
N LEU A 64 -14.31 6.09 8.33
CA LEU A 64 -15.72 6.37 8.48
C LEU A 64 -16.43 5.08 8.84
N ARG A 65 -17.35 5.16 9.81
CA ARG A 65 -18.20 4.04 10.22
C ARG A 65 -19.64 4.49 10.24
N GLY A 66 -20.54 3.64 9.75
CA GLY A 66 -21.97 3.89 9.74
C GLY A 66 -22.76 2.59 9.73
N GLY A 67 -24.08 2.69 9.83
CA GLY A 67 -24.98 1.55 9.73
C GLY A 67 -25.20 1.09 8.29
N GLU A 68 -26.41 0.64 8.01
CA GLU A 68 -26.86 0.35 6.65
C GLU A 68 -26.98 1.64 5.83
N MET A 69 -26.55 1.58 4.58
CA MET A 69 -26.55 2.69 3.62
C MET A 69 -27.68 2.54 2.62
N ASN A 70 -28.17 3.67 2.13
CA ASN A 70 -29.08 3.70 0.99
C ASN A 70 -28.24 3.70 -0.32
N PRO A 71 -28.38 2.70 -1.20
CA PRO A 71 -27.60 2.61 -2.44
C PRO A 71 -27.85 3.81 -3.38
N ASP A 72 -29.09 4.29 -3.49
CA ASP A 72 -29.47 5.43 -4.34
C ASP A 72 -28.82 6.74 -3.88
N ARG A 73 -28.46 6.86 -2.59
CA ARG A 73 -27.72 8.01 -2.05
C ARG A 73 -26.21 7.79 -2.11
N PHE A 74 -25.76 6.57 -1.81
CA PHE A 74 -24.35 6.24 -1.70
C PHE A 74 -23.61 6.29 -3.04
N PHE A 75 -24.15 5.70 -4.11
CA PHE A 75 -23.46 5.67 -5.41
C PHE A 75 -23.23 7.06 -6.02
N PRO A 76 -24.24 7.96 -6.05
CA PRO A 76 -24.00 9.33 -6.49
C PRO A 76 -23.02 10.09 -5.57
N TRP A 77 -23.09 9.84 -4.27
CA TRP A 77 -22.18 10.46 -3.30
C TRP A 77 -20.72 10.07 -3.57
N ILE A 78 -20.41 8.77 -3.70
CA ILE A 78 -19.01 8.33 -3.89
C ILE A 78 -18.45 8.80 -5.24
N GLN A 79 -19.27 8.83 -6.29
CA GLN A 79 -18.88 9.39 -7.58
C GLN A 79 -18.56 10.88 -7.45
N LYS A 80 -19.40 11.65 -6.76
CA LYS A 80 -19.18 13.08 -6.53
C LYS A 80 -17.91 13.35 -5.72
N ILE A 81 -17.67 12.60 -4.65
CA ILE A 81 -16.45 12.72 -3.84
C ILE A 81 -15.22 12.40 -4.67
N THR A 82 -15.25 11.30 -5.43
CA THR A 82 -14.11 10.89 -6.27
C THR A 82 -13.84 11.88 -7.39
N GLN A 83 -14.87 12.51 -7.98
CA GLN A 83 -14.65 13.55 -8.97
C GLN A 83 -14.13 14.86 -8.39
N ALA A 84 -14.61 15.27 -7.21
CA ALA A 84 -14.18 16.50 -6.57
C ALA A 84 -12.79 16.39 -5.93
N GLU A 85 -12.51 15.27 -5.25
CA GLU A 85 -11.33 15.07 -4.41
C GLU A 85 -10.37 14.01 -4.97
N GLY A 86 -10.65 13.40 -6.12
CA GLY A 86 -9.83 12.29 -6.62
C GLY A 86 -8.34 12.59 -6.86
N PRO A 87 -7.90 13.83 -7.21
CA PRO A 87 -6.47 14.17 -7.21
C PRO A 87 -5.82 14.10 -5.81
N ASN A 88 -6.63 14.32 -4.76
CA ASN A 88 -6.23 14.32 -3.37
C ASN A 88 -6.36 12.93 -2.72
N ILE A 89 -7.24 12.08 -3.26
CA ILE A 89 -7.46 10.70 -2.79
C ILE A 89 -6.38 9.79 -3.38
N LEU A 90 -5.47 9.29 -2.55
CA LEU A 90 -4.48 8.29 -2.98
C LEU A 90 -5.08 6.88 -3.01
N ARG A 91 -5.90 6.56 -2.01
CA ARG A 91 -6.56 5.26 -1.91
C ARG A 91 -7.87 5.37 -1.15
N LEU A 92 -8.86 4.63 -1.62
CA LEU A 92 -10.13 4.38 -0.97
C LEU A 92 -10.30 2.87 -0.79
N LYS A 93 -10.77 2.44 0.37
CA LYS A 93 -11.26 1.07 0.56
C LYS A 93 -12.40 1.05 1.55
N GLY A 94 -13.44 0.28 1.27
CA GLY A 94 -14.55 0.11 2.19
C GLY A 94 -15.36 -1.16 1.98
N ILE A 95 -16.17 -1.43 2.98
CA ILE A 95 -17.21 -2.45 2.97
C ILE A 95 -18.49 -1.70 3.32
N ILE A 96 -19.50 -1.79 2.48
CA ILE A 96 -20.77 -1.10 2.62
C ILE A 96 -21.84 -2.14 2.85
N ALA A 97 -22.65 -1.93 3.88
CA ALA A 97 -23.86 -2.67 4.13
C ALA A 97 -25.01 -1.89 3.48
N PHE A 98 -25.61 -2.41 2.41
CA PHE A 98 -26.82 -1.79 1.84
C PHE A 98 -28.06 -2.34 2.52
N LYS A 99 -29.05 -1.47 2.74
CA LYS A 99 -30.33 -1.86 3.35
C LYS A 99 -31.04 -2.85 2.43
N GLY A 100 -31.39 -4.00 2.99
CA GLY A 100 -32.08 -5.08 2.25
C GLY A 100 -31.15 -5.97 1.43
N ASP A 101 -29.84 -5.73 1.47
CA ASP A 101 -28.86 -6.58 0.79
C ASP A 101 -28.31 -7.65 1.75
N GLU A 102 -28.16 -8.87 1.26
CA GLU A 102 -27.64 -10.00 2.04
C GLU A 102 -26.13 -10.18 1.85
N GLU A 103 -25.54 -9.44 0.91
CA GLU A 103 -24.13 -9.47 0.60
C GLU A 103 -23.43 -8.18 1.04
N ARG A 104 -22.14 -8.29 1.31
CA ARG A 104 -21.32 -7.11 1.58
C ARG A 104 -20.84 -6.53 0.27
N TYR A 105 -21.04 -5.24 0.08
CA TYR A 105 -20.52 -4.53 -1.05
C TYR A 105 -19.11 -4.02 -0.72
N VAL A 106 -18.10 -4.52 -1.41
CA VAL A 106 -16.71 -4.08 -1.20
C VAL A 106 -16.39 -3.04 -2.26
N ILE A 107 -15.91 -1.88 -1.81
CA ILE A 107 -15.51 -0.78 -2.68
C ILE A 107 -14.01 -0.52 -2.52
N GLN A 108 -13.33 -0.27 -3.62
CA GLN A 108 -11.93 0.11 -3.64
C GLN A 108 -11.69 1.17 -4.72
N GLY A 109 -10.73 2.05 -4.49
CA GLY A 109 -10.38 3.06 -5.47
C GLY A 109 -8.98 3.60 -5.29
N VAL A 110 -8.42 4.09 -6.39
CA VAL A 110 -7.10 4.72 -6.46
C VAL A 110 -7.25 5.95 -7.35
N HIS A 111 -6.92 7.13 -6.80
CA HIS A 111 -7.16 8.41 -7.45
C HIS A 111 -8.62 8.57 -7.92
N MET A 112 -8.83 8.67 -9.23
CA MET A 112 -10.13 8.91 -9.85
C MET A 112 -10.91 7.62 -10.14
N ILE A 113 -10.28 6.45 -9.99
CA ILE A 113 -10.86 5.17 -10.37
C ILE A 113 -11.45 4.52 -9.13
N VAL A 114 -12.74 4.19 -9.19
CA VAL A 114 -13.46 3.50 -8.13
C VAL A 114 -14.17 2.29 -8.73
N GLU A 115 -13.98 1.16 -8.07
CA GLU A 115 -14.57 -0.13 -8.41
C GLU A 115 -15.27 -0.68 -7.17
N GLY A 116 -16.38 -1.39 -7.38
CA GLY A 116 -17.04 -2.06 -6.28
C GLY A 116 -17.86 -3.24 -6.74
N ASP A 117 -17.92 -4.25 -5.88
CA ASP A 117 -18.44 -5.58 -6.20
C ASP A 117 -19.06 -6.25 -4.97
N HIS A 118 -20.07 -7.08 -5.19
CA HIS A 118 -20.68 -7.89 -4.13
C HIS A 118 -19.81 -9.12 -3.90
N GLN A 119 -19.33 -9.29 -2.66
CA GLN A 119 -18.28 -10.26 -2.40
C GLN A 119 -18.80 -11.55 -1.76
N ARG A 120 -19.19 -11.49 -0.49
CA ARG A 120 -19.72 -12.65 0.23
C ARG A 120 -20.99 -12.25 0.96
N PRO A 121 -21.89 -13.21 1.23
CA PRO A 121 -22.99 -12.98 2.13
C PRO A 121 -22.50 -12.61 3.54
N TRP A 122 -23.29 -11.79 4.23
CA TRP A 122 -23.11 -11.55 5.67
C TRP A 122 -23.24 -12.86 6.44
N LYS A 123 -22.36 -13.09 7.43
CA LYS A 123 -22.51 -14.27 8.31
C LYS A 123 -23.66 -14.06 9.30
N ASP A 124 -24.21 -15.17 9.79
CA ASP A 124 -25.18 -15.14 10.88
C ASP A 124 -24.59 -14.44 12.12
N GLY A 125 -25.30 -13.46 12.66
CA GLY A 125 -24.84 -12.61 13.77
C GLY A 125 -23.78 -11.55 13.42
N GLU A 126 -23.36 -11.42 12.15
CA GLU A 126 -22.43 -10.35 11.73
C GLU A 126 -23.16 -9.00 11.71
N LYS A 127 -22.57 -7.97 12.34
CA LYS A 127 -23.15 -6.63 12.30
C LYS A 127 -23.06 -6.07 10.89
N ARG A 128 -24.22 -5.73 10.33
CA ARG A 128 -24.35 -5.00 9.06
C ARG A 128 -23.92 -3.55 9.25
N GLU A 129 -22.63 -3.32 9.21
CA GLU A 129 -22.03 -1.99 9.35
C GLU A 129 -21.20 -1.63 8.12
N SER A 130 -21.29 -0.35 7.75
CA SER A 130 -20.51 0.22 6.66
C SER A 130 -19.24 0.83 7.21
N ARG A 131 -18.10 0.48 6.63
CA ARG A 131 -16.77 0.97 6.97
C ARG A 131 -16.09 1.47 5.71
N LEU A 132 -15.60 2.69 5.71
CA LEU A 132 -14.92 3.28 4.57
C LEU A 132 -13.66 4.01 5.04
N VAL A 133 -12.56 3.80 4.34
CA VAL A 133 -11.27 4.43 4.63
C VAL A 133 -10.84 5.22 3.42
N PHE A 134 -10.54 6.50 3.64
CA PHE A 134 -9.90 7.36 2.66
C PHE A 134 -8.48 7.63 3.11
N ILE A 135 -7.54 7.59 2.17
CA ILE A 135 -6.14 7.96 2.36
C ILE A 135 -5.84 9.02 1.32
N GLY A 136 -5.41 10.20 1.75
CA GLY A 136 -5.20 11.33 0.85
C GLY A 136 -4.54 12.52 1.51
N ARG A 137 -4.33 13.58 0.73
CA ARG A 137 -3.72 14.84 1.16
C ARG A 137 -4.78 15.94 1.11
N GLU A 138 -4.75 16.87 2.07
CA GLU A 138 -5.63 18.07 2.04
C GLU A 138 -7.15 17.77 1.94
N LEU A 139 -7.58 16.58 2.36
CA LEU A 139 -9.01 16.20 2.36
C LEU A 139 -9.75 16.83 3.54
N ASP A 140 -10.93 17.38 3.26
CA ASP A 140 -11.87 17.84 4.29
C ASP A 140 -12.61 16.64 4.90
N PHE A 141 -11.97 16.01 5.89
CA PHE A 141 -12.48 14.82 6.55
C PHE A 141 -13.81 15.04 7.28
N ASP A 142 -14.05 16.23 7.84
CA ASP A 142 -15.29 16.55 8.53
C ASP A 142 -16.47 16.61 7.53
N LYS A 143 -16.26 17.26 6.38
CA LYS A 143 -17.25 17.28 5.30
C LYS A 143 -17.52 15.90 4.71
N ILE A 144 -16.48 15.10 4.49
CA ILE A 144 -16.61 13.72 4.00
C ILE A 144 -17.40 12.89 5.01
N GLN A 145 -17.08 12.99 6.31
CA GLN A 145 -17.79 12.27 7.36
C GLN A 145 -19.26 12.67 7.44
N LYS A 146 -19.57 13.97 7.46
CA LYS A 146 -20.96 14.47 7.50
C LYS A 146 -21.76 14.01 6.29
N SER A 147 -21.19 14.10 5.09
CA SER A 147 -21.87 13.68 3.86
C SER A 147 -22.03 12.15 3.76
N PHE A 148 -21.08 11.37 4.30
CA PHE A 148 -21.22 9.92 4.43
C PHE A 148 -22.37 9.54 5.37
N MET A 149 -22.49 10.21 6.52
CA MET A 149 -23.58 9.96 7.47
C MET A 149 -24.96 10.27 6.86
N ALA A 150 -25.07 11.25 5.96
CA ALA A 150 -26.31 11.56 5.25
C ALA A 150 -26.75 10.46 4.26
N CYS A 151 -25.84 9.53 3.90
CA CYS A 151 -26.15 8.38 3.06
C CYS A 151 -26.71 7.18 3.84
N GLN A 152 -26.73 7.24 5.18
CA GLN A 152 -27.33 6.19 5.99
C GLN A 152 -28.81 6.02 5.62
N ALA A 153 -29.24 4.76 5.55
CA ALA A 153 -30.64 4.47 5.36
C ALA A 153 -31.40 4.92 6.60
N GLU A 154 -32.47 5.68 6.41
CA GLU A 154 -33.36 6.03 7.52
C GLU A 154 -33.86 4.75 8.17
N VAL A 155 -33.64 4.65 9.48
CA VAL A 155 -34.28 3.65 10.32
C VAL A 155 -35.76 3.97 10.21
N ALA A 156 -36.50 3.12 9.51
CA ALA A 156 -37.94 3.15 9.61
C ALA A 156 -38.24 2.80 11.07
N VAL A 157 -38.50 3.84 11.88
CA VAL A 157 -39.05 3.67 13.22
C VAL A 157 -40.45 3.12 12.97
N ALA A 158 -40.58 1.80 13.13
CA ALA A 158 -41.85 1.10 13.10
C ALA A 158 -42.69 1.45 14.34
#